data_AF-A0A924YGZ8-F1
#
_entry.id   AF-A0A924YGZ8-F1
#
_cell.length_a   1.000
_cell.length_b   1.000
_cell.length_c   1.000
_cell.angle_alpha   90.00
_cell.angle_beta   90.00
_cell.angle_gamma   90.00
#
_symmetry.space_group_name_H-M   'P 1'
#
loop_
_entity.id
_entity.type
_entity.pdbx_description
1 polymer ?
#
loop_
_entity_poly.entity_id
_entity_poly.type
_entity_poly.pdbx_seq_one_letter_code
_entity_poly.pdbx_strand_id
1 'polypeptide(L)'
;MHLSNLWRYLLWLTVVWAAVANRRHYKMRTTWLPHLITNTITLLLPDVCRALLPPKGSREARKQPLVPAVLIEMVRDNPQYAVYVTPLALGYILSHPHYNIYKGKAGEIRLAGFGLDALPHGSTAFALTALTYDTVKVAARLDKTRSPFGYMLDWGAKNPALFSATVLALVTLNWEAGEYFIYKQEMAVYGDKSKINMQWSMSDTVRDTIINFTGWFLAVLWRGNSKT
;
A
#
# COMPACT_ATOMS: atom_id res chain seq x y z
N MET A 1 -25.38 -1.92 4.60
CA MET A 1 -24.01 -1.82 4.07
C MET A 1 -23.07 -1.43 5.21
N HIS A 2 -21.97 -2.16 5.42
CA HIS A 2 -20.97 -1.76 6.42
C HIS A 2 -20.24 -0.49 5.96
N LEU A 3 -20.02 0.47 6.86
CA LEU A 3 -19.34 1.76 6.60
C LEU A 3 -17.99 1.58 5.85
N SER A 4 -17.26 0.51 6.20
CA SER A 4 -16.01 0.10 5.54
C SER A 4 -16.15 -0.13 4.02
N ASN A 5 -17.26 -0.73 3.56
CA ASN A 5 -17.51 -0.92 2.13
C ASN A 5 -17.78 0.40 1.41
N LEU A 6 -18.60 1.27 2.02
CA LEU A 6 -18.88 2.59 1.46
C LEU A 6 -17.59 3.40 1.30
N TRP A 7 -16.71 3.36 2.32
CA TRP A 7 -15.42 4.03 2.28
C TRP A 7 -14.51 3.49 1.16
N ARG A 8 -14.38 2.17 1.01
CA ARG A 8 -13.59 1.57 -0.09
C ARG A 8 -14.12 1.97 -1.46
N TYR A 9 -15.44 1.97 -1.66
CA TYR A 9 -16.03 2.37 -2.94
C TYR A 9 -15.85 3.87 -3.22
N LEU A 10 -15.97 4.73 -2.20
CA LEU A 10 -15.69 6.15 -2.35
C LEU A 10 -14.23 6.40 -2.73
N LEU A 11 -13.29 5.74 -2.05
CA LEU A 11 -11.86 5.81 -2.39
C LEU A 11 -11.62 5.32 -3.81
N TRP A 12 -12.23 4.20 -4.21
CA TRP A 12 -12.07 3.64 -5.55
C TRP A 12 -12.58 4.59 -6.64
N LEU A 13 -13.77 5.17 -6.47
CA LEU A 13 -14.29 6.17 -7.39
C LEU A 13 -13.37 7.39 -7.49
N THR A 14 -12.80 7.82 -6.37
CA THR A 14 -11.87 8.96 -6.34
C THR A 14 -10.54 8.63 -7.03
N VAL A 15 -10.02 7.41 -6.87
CA VAL A 15 -8.86 6.90 -7.61
C VAL A 15 -9.13 6.87 -9.12
N VAL A 16 -10.30 6.36 -9.54
CA VAL A 16 -10.69 6.35 -10.95
C VAL A 16 -10.75 7.77 -11.52
N TRP A 17 -11.35 8.70 -10.77
CA TRP A 17 -11.40 10.11 -11.15
C TRP A 17 -9.99 10.71 -11.29
N ALA A 18 -9.12 10.51 -10.30
CA ALA A 18 -7.73 10.95 -10.35
C ALA A 18 -6.96 10.33 -11.54
N ALA A 19 -7.19 9.05 -11.85
CA ALA A 19 -6.57 8.38 -12.99
C ALA A 19 -7.01 8.99 -14.33
N VAL A 20 -8.30 9.24 -14.51
CA VAL A 20 -8.84 9.86 -15.72
C VAL A 20 -8.31 11.29 -15.88
N ALA A 21 -8.26 12.06 -14.80
CA ALA A 21 -7.73 13.42 -14.80
C ALA A 21 -6.24 13.44 -15.16
N ASN A 22 -5.43 12.61 -14.51
CA ASN A 22 -4.00 12.46 -14.79
C ASN A 22 -3.74 12.05 -16.25
N ARG A 23 -4.47 11.04 -16.76
CA ARG A 23 -4.38 10.61 -18.16
C ARG A 23 -4.66 11.75 -19.13
N ARG A 24 -5.73 12.53 -18.89
CA ARG A 24 -6.13 13.64 -19.78
C ARG A 24 -5.15 14.82 -19.72
N HIS A 25 -4.76 15.22 -18.52
CA HIS A 25 -3.93 16.40 -18.30
C HIS A 25 -2.49 16.20 -18.78
N TYR A 26 -1.85 15.09 -18.36
CA TYR A 26 -0.46 14.80 -18.70
C TYR A 26 -0.31 14.01 -20.02
N LYS A 27 -1.42 13.68 -20.70
CA LYS A 27 -1.46 12.89 -21.94
C LYS A 27 -0.69 11.56 -21.83
N MET A 28 -0.61 11.00 -20.63
CA MET A 28 0.14 9.78 -20.34
C MET A 28 -0.54 8.55 -20.95
N ARG A 29 0.24 7.71 -21.61
CA ARG A 29 -0.26 6.45 -22.16
C ARG A 29 -0.47 5.39 -21.08
N THR A 30 0.50 5.20 -20.19
CA THR A 30 0.53 4.02 -19.31
C THR A 30 0.82 4.33 -17.84
N THR A 31 1.47 5.43 -17.48
CA THR A 31 1.94 5.67 -16.10
C THR A 31 0.80 5.75 -15.05
N TRP A 32 -0.41 6.13 -15.45
CA TRP A 32 -1.62 6.11 -14.58
C TRP A 32 -2.18 4.70 -14.34
N LEU A 33 -1.86 3.75 -15.22
CA LEU A 33 -2.47 2.41 -15.25
C LEU A 33 -2.00 1.52 -14.09
N PRO A 34 -0.70 1.43 -13.75
CA PRO A 34 -0.25 0.69 -12.57
C PRO A 34 -0.92 1.15 -11.28
N HIS A 35 -1.07 2.47 -11.08
CA HIS A 35 -1.75 3.02 -9.90
C HIS A 35 -3.23 2.67 -9.89
N LEU A 36 -3.94 2.79 -11.02
CA LEU A 36 -5.34 2.42 -11.11
C LEU A 36 -5.55 0.92 -10.84
N ILE A 37 -4.74 0.05 -11.46
CA ILE A 37 -4.82 -1.40 -11.29
C ILE A 37 -4.56 -1.78 -9.84
N THR A 38 -3.44 -1.30 -9.27
CA THR A 38 -3.04 -1.64 -7.90
C THR A 38 -4.11 -1.19 -6.89
N ASN A 39 -4.59 0.05 -7.02
CA ASN A 39 -5.65 0.53 -6.14
C ASN A 39 -6.98 -0.20 -6.37
N THR A 40 -7.34 -0.55 -7.61
CA THR A 40 -8.55 -1.31 -7.89
C THR A 40 -8.50 -2.70 -7.27
N ILE A 41 -7.40 -3.42 -7.45
CA ILE A 41 -7.19 -4.75 -6.85
C ILE A 41 -7.29 -4.64 -5.33
N THR A 42 -6.51 -3.74 -4.72
CA THR A 42 -6.48 -3.60 -3.26
C THR A 42 -7.83 -3.17 -2.69
N LEU A 43 -8.48 -2.15 -3.28
CA LEU A 43 -9.74 -1.62 -2.77
C LEU A 43 -10.91 -2.58 -2.97
N LEU A 44 -10.90 -3.43 -4.00
CA LEU A 44 -11.99 -4.37 -4.30
C LEU A 44 -11.68 -5.81 -3.88
N LEU A 45 -10.49 -6.10 -3.35
CA LEU A 45 -10.10 -7.45 -2.91
C LEU A 45 -11.10 -8.09 -1.95
N PRO A 46 -11.69 -7.39 -0.95
CA PRO A 46 -12.73 -7.97 -0.11
C PRO A 46 -13.94 -8.48 -0.89
N ASP A 47 -14.34 -7.81 -1.98
CA ASP A 47 -15.47 -8.21 -2.80
C ASP A 47 -15.13 -9.45 -3.63
N VAL A 48 -13.92 -9.50 -4.19
CA VAL A 48 -13.37 -10.70 -4.85
C VAL A 48 -13.33 -11.88 -3.87
N CYS A 49 -12.86 -11.67 -2.64
CA CYS A 49 -12.87 -12.71 -1.61
C CYS A 49 -14.28 -13.16 -1.21
N ARG A 50 -15.28 -12.26 -1.20
CA ARG A 50 -16.68 -12.64 -0.96
C ARG A 50 -17.25 -13.49 -2.09
N ALA A 51 -16.87 -13.20 -3.34
CA ALA A 51 -17.33 -13.94 -4.51
C ALA A 51 -16.68 -15.33 -4.62
N LEU A 52 -15.39 -15.46 -4.25
CA LEU A 52 -14.61 -16.68 -4.48
C LEU A 52 -14.49 -17.60 -3.26
N LEU A 53 -14.62 -17.09 -2.04
CA LEU A 53 -14.37 -17.86 -0.82
C LEU A 53 -15.68 -18.26 -0.12
N PRO A 54 -15.72 -19.41 0.60
CA PRO A 54 -16.96 -19.91 1.20
C PRO A 54 -17.60 -18.92 2.19
N PRO A 55 -18.94 -18.89 2.30
CA PRO A 55 -19.64 -17.97 3.19
C PRO A 55 -19.12 -18.01 4.64
N LYS A 56 -19.15 -16.86 5.31
CA LYS A 56 -18.76 -16.77 6.72
C LYS A 56 -19.59 -17.73 7.56
N GLY A 57 -18.91 -18.52 8.40
CA GLY A 57 -19.55 -19.49 9.30
C GLY A 57 -19.86 -20.85 8.68
N SER A 58 -19.66 -21.05 7.37
CA SER A 58 -19.87 -22.34 6.73
C SER A 58 -18.86 -23.39 7.22
N ARG A 59 -19.19 -24.67 7.05
CA ARG A 59 -18.28 -25.78 7.42
C ARG A 59 -17.04 -25.80 6.54
N GLU A 60 -17.18 -25.42 5.27
CA GLU A 60 -16.13 -25.31 4.27
C GLU A 60 -15.15 -24.19 4.62
N ALA A 61 -15.64 -23.07 5.18
CA ALA A 61 -14.79 -21.98 5.66
C ALA A 61 -13.81 -22.44 6.75
N ARG A 62 -14.21 -23.39 7.61
CA ARG A 62 -13.36 -23.93 8.70
C ARG A 62 -12.29 -24.91 8.24
N LYS A 63 -12.41 -25.42 7.00
CA LYS A 63 -11.48 -26.38 6.39
C LYS A 63 -10.59 -25.75 5.33
N GLN A 64 -10.60 -24.42 5.23
CA GLN A 64 -9.81 -23.73 4.23
C GLN A 64 -8.31 -23.94 4.44
N PRO A 65 -7.53 -24.07 3.35
CA PRO A 65 -6.09 -23.93 3.42
C PRO A 65 -5.69 -22.56 4.00
N LEU A 66 -4.44 -22.45 4.44
CA LEU A 66 -3.93 -21.27 5.15
C LEU A 66 -4.19 -19.95 4.41
N VAL A 67 -3.86 -19.87 3.12
CA VAL A 67 -3.99 -18.62 2.34
C VAL A 67 -5.44 -18.14 2.26
N PRO A 68 -6.43 -18.95 1.81
CA PRO A 68 -7.83 -18.55 1.87
C PRO A 68 -8.33 -18.21 3.27
N ALA A 69 -7.87 -18.92 4.32
CA ALA A 69 -8.26 -18.63 5.70
C ALA A 69 -7.75 -17.25 6.16
N VAL A 70 -6.50 -16.90 5.83
CA VAL A 70 -5.92 -15.57 6.11
C VAL A 70 -6.65 -14.48 5.32
N LEU A 71 -6.97 -14.71 4.04
CA LEU A 71 -7.73 -13.75 3.22
C LEU A 71 -9.15 -13.51 3.78
N ILE A 72 -9.81 -14.56 4.25
CA ILE A 72 -11.10 -14.44 4.94
C ILE A 72 -10.96 -13.49 6.14
N GLU A 73 -9.98 -13.72 7.00
CA GLU A 73 -9.87 -12.98 8.25
C GLU A 73 -9.32 -11.57 8.08
N MET A 74 -8.24 -11.39 7.31
CA MET A 74 -7.53 -10.12 7.19
C MET A 74 -8.11 -9.18 6.13
N VAL A 75 -8.83 -9.72 5.15
CA VAL A 75 -9.34 -8.94 4.01
C VAL A 75 -10.85 -8.90 3.97
N ARG A 76 -11.50 -10.07 3.90
CA ARG A 76 -12.95 -10.16 3.68
C ARG A 76 -13.76 -9.69 4.88
N ASP A 77 -13.40 -10.21 6.05
CA ASP A 77 -14.16 -10.09 7.31
C ASP A 77 -13.52 -9.10 8.28
N ASN A 78 -12.40 -8.45 7.90
CA ASN A 78 -11.74 -7.44 8.71
C ASN A 78 -12.44 -6.08 8.56
N PRO A 79 -13.11 -5.55 9.61
CA PRO A 79 -13.78 -4.26 9.54
C PRO A 79 -12.80 -3.10 9.30
N GLN A 80 -11.54 -3.27 9.72
CA GLN A 80 -10.47 -2.28 9.58
C GLN A 80 -9.74 -2.36 8.24
N TYR A 81 -10.08 -3.31 7.34
CA TYR A 81 -9.36 -3.47 6.06
C TYR A 81 -9.22 -2.16 5.28
N ALA A 82 -10.32 -1.40 5.21
CA ALA A 82 -10.35 -0.12 4.51
C ALA A 82 -9.34 0.89 5.07
N VAL A 83 -9.05 0.85 6.37
CA VAL A 83 -8.07 1.75 7.02
C VAL A 83 -6.65 1.43 6.54
N TYR A 84 -6.27 0.14 6.42
CA TYR A 84 -4.93 -0.24 5.95
C TYR A 84 -4.67 0.21 4.51
N VAL A 85 -5.70 0.24 3.66
CA VAL A 85 -5.55 0.54 2.23
C VAL A 85 -5.81 2.00 1.88
N THR A 86 -6.34 2.79 2.82
CA THR A 86 -6.64 4.21 2.61
C THR A 86 -5.41 5.03 2.25
N PRO A 87 -4.26 4.93 2.96
CA PRO A 87 -3.08 5.72 2.63
C PRO A 87 -2.56 5.52 1.21
N LEU A 88 -2.55 4.27 0.73
CA LEU A 88 -2.17 3.94 -0.64
C LEU A 88 -3.07 4.67 -1.66
N ALA A 89 -4.38 4.64 -1.44
CA ALA A 89 -5.33 5.33 -2.31
C ALA A 89 -5.16 6.84 -2.25
N LEU A 90 -4.99 7.40 -1.05
CA LEU A 90 -4.78 8.84 -0.87
C LEU A 90 -3.52 9.34 -1.54
N GLY A 91 -2.41 8.59 -1.48
CA GLY A 91 -1.19 8.95 -2.21
C GLY A 91 -1.46 9.20 -3.68
N TYR A 92 -2.18 8.29 -4.34
CA TYR A 92 -2.53 8.50 -5.74
C TYR A 92 -3.58 9.59 -5.97
N ILE A 93 -4.59 9.71 -5.11
CA ILE A 93 -5.61 10.77 -5.22
C ILE A 93 -4.94 12.15 -5.14
N LEU A 94 -3.96 12.33 -4.26
CA LEU A 94 -3.21 13.57 -4.08
C LEU A 94 -2.30 13.92 -5.27
N SER A 95 -2.15 13.02 -6.25
CA SER A 95 -1.50 13.33 -7.54
C SER A 95 -2.39 14.07 -8.54
N HIS A 96 -3.67 14.32 -8.20
CA HIS A 96 -4.62 14.96 -9.11
C HIS A 96 -4.09 16.31 -9.64
N PRO A 97 -4.18 16.61 -10.96
CA PRO A 97 -3.59 17.81 -11.57
C PRO A 97 -3.91 19.16 -10.90
N HIS A 98 -5.10 19.32 -10.32
CA HIS A 98 -5.51 20.55 -9.62
C HIS A 98 -4.75 20.86 -8.33
N TYR A 99 -4.22 19.85 -7.64
CA TYR A 99 -3.60 20.00 -6.31
C TYR A 99 -2.40 19.06 -6.13
N ASN A 100 -1.77 18.69 -7.25
CA ASN A 100 -0.74 17.65 -7.30
C ASN A 100 0.39 17.94 -6.29
N ILE A 101 0.47 17.13 -5.24
CA ILE A 101 1.46 17.32 -4.18
C ILE A 101 2.86 16.84 -4.57
N TYR A 102 3.00 16.23 -5.75
CA TYR A 102 4.27 15.77 -6.31
C TYR A 102 4.85 16.76 -7.33
N LYS A 103 4.06 17.73 -7.80
CA LYS A 103 4.47 18.68 -8.86
C LYS A 103 3.89 20.08 -8.71
N GLY A 104 4.58 21.06 -9.30
CA GLY A 104 4.15 22.45 -9.29
C GLY A 104 4.15 23.04 -7.88
N LYS A 105 3.38 24.11 -7.67
CA LYS A 105 3.42 24.90 -6.42
C LYS A 105 3.20 24.07 -5.15
N ALA A 106 2.29 23.09 -5.17
CA ALA A 106 2.06 22.23 -4.02
C ALA A 106 3.23 21.25 -3.80
N GLY A 107 3.77 20.68 -4.87
CA GLY A 107 4.97 19.82 -4.81
C GLY A 107 6.27 20.55 -4.48
N GLU A 108 6.30 21.87 -4.43
CA GLU A 108 7.43 22.69 -3.96
C GLU A 108 7.35 23.01 -2.46
N ILE A 109 6.19 22.84 -1.83
CA ILE A 109 6.02 23.09 -0.40
C ILE A 109 6.87 22.10 0.39
N ARG A 110 7.66 22.61 1.35
CA ARG A 110 8.49 21.80 2.24
C ARG A 110 8.18 22.14 3.69
N LEU A 111 8.00 21.12 4.54
CA LEU A 111 7.87 21.24 5.98
C LEU A 111 9.03 20.45 6.62
N ALA A 112 9.87 21.15 7.40
CA ALA A 112 11.08 20.57 7.99
C ALA A 112 11.98 19.81 6.99
N GLY A 113 12.06 20.27 5.74
CA GLY A 113 12.86 19.66 4.67
C GLY A 113 12.16 18.56 3.86
N PHE A 114 10.98 18.10 4.28
CA PHE A 114 10.18 17.08 3.58
C PHE A 114 9.06 17.70 2.76
N GLY A 115 8.77 17.14 1.58
CA GLY A 115 7.65 17.58 0.76
C GLY A 115 6.30 17.14 1.32
N LEU A 116 5.21 17.61 0.71
CA LEU A 116 3.86 17.17 1.09
C LEU A 116 3.60 15.69 0.75
N ASP A 117 4.33 15.15 -0.22
CA ASP A 117 4.43 13.74 -0.56
C ASP A 117 4.95 12.86 0.58
N ALA A 118 5.72 13.40 1.52
CA ALA A 118 6.12 12.65 2.71
C ALA A 118 4.92 12.11 3.52
N LEU A 119 3.77 12.78 3.48
CA LEU A 119 2.56 12.33 4.18
C LEU A 119 2.04 10.99 3.63
N PRO A 120 1.75 10.84 2.33
CA PRO A 120 1.34 9.54 1.78
C PRO A 120 2.43 8.47 1.88
N HIS A 121 3.72 8.79 1.75
CA HIS A 121 4.79 7.80 1.95
C HIS A 121 4.78 7.25 3.39
N GLY A 122 4.85 8.14 4.39
CA GLY A 122 4.91 7.74 5.79
C GLY A 122 3.64 7.02 6.25
N SER A 123 2.46 7.51 5.85
CA SER A 123 1.19 6.86 6.19
C SER A 123 0.99 5.51 5.47
N THR A 124 1.47 5.36 4.24
CA THR A 124 1.46 4.07 3.53
C THR A 124 2.39 3.07 4.20
N ALA A 125 3.61 3.48 4.57
CA ALA A 125 4.54 2.63 5.29
C ALA A 125 4.00 2.23 6.67
N PHE A 126 3.36 3.15 7.39
CA PHE A 126 2.67 2.85 8.66
C PHE A 126 1.58 1.79 8.46
N ALA A 127 0.69 1.99 7.49
CA ALA A 127 -0.43 1.10 7.26
C ALA A 127 -0.01 -0.26 6.72
N LEU A 128 0.98 -0.32 5.83
CA LEU A 128 1.60 -1.56 5.36
C LEU A 128 2.23 -2.32 6.53
N THR A 129 3.00 -1.62 7.38
CA THR A 129 3.62 -2.21 8.56
C THR A 129 2.56 -2.82 9.47
N ALA A 130 1.50 -2.08 9.81
CA ALA A 130 0.42 -2.58 10.64
C ALA A 130 -0.30 -3.77 10.00
N LEU A 131 -0.59 -3.71 8.70
CA LEU A 131 -1.24 -4.80 7.97
C LEU A 131 -0.37 -6.07 7.98
N THR A 132 0.93 -5.95 7.71
CA THR A 132 1.87 -7.07 7.74
C THR A 132 1.98 -7.65 9.15
N TYR A 133 2.06 -6.80 10.16
CA TYR A 133 2.13 -7.17 11.57
C TYR A 133 0.93 -8.03 11.99
N ASP A 134 -0.29 -7.62 11.63
CA ASP A 134 -1.50 -8.35 11.98
C ASP A 134 -1.67 -9.60 11.12
N THR A 135 -1.32 -9.52 9.83
CA THR A 135 -1.41 -10.64 8.89
C THR A 135 -0.50 -11.80 9.29
N VAL A 136 0.75 -11.53 9.69
CA VAL A 136 1.68 -12.59 10.10
C VAL A 136 1.23 -13.26 11.40
N LYS A 137 0.66 -12.50 12.34
CA LYS A 137 0.08 -13.05 13.57
C LYS A 137 -1.12 -13.95 13.29
N VAL A 138 -2.01 -13.50 12.42
CA VAL A 138 -3.18 -14.29 12.00
C VAL A 138 -2.75 -15.55 11.27
N ALA A 139 -1.78 -15.44 10.35
CA ALA A 139 -1.25 -16.57 9.62
C ALA A 139 -0.58 -17.61 10.54
N ALA A 140 0.27 -17.18 11.49
CA ALA A 140 0.89 -18.08 12.47
C ALA A 140 -0.14 -18.79 13.35
N ARG A 141 -1.21 -18.08 13.77
CA ARG A 141 -2.29 -18.67 14.56
C ARG A 141 -3.13 -19.69 13.77
N LEU A 142 -3.31 -19.47 12.47
CA LEU A 142 -4.10 -20.32 11.58
C LEU A 142 -3.30 -21.50 11.02
N ASP A 143 -1.98 -21.38 10.91
CA ASP A 143 -1.13 -22.47 10.45
C ASP A 143 -1.12 -23.60 11.49
N LYS A 144 -1.31 -24.82 11.01
CA LYS A 144 -1.32 -26.04 11.83
C LYS A 144 -0.18 -26.98 11.45
N THR A 145 0.69 -26.54 10.55
CA THR A 145 1.75 -27.36 9.97
C THR A 145 3.08 -27.11 10.67
N ARG A 146 3.97 -28.11 10.69
CA ARG A 146 5.38 -27.94 11.10
C ARG A 146 6.28 -27.81 9.87
N SER A 147 5.87 -26.97 8.92
CA SER A 147 6.60 -26.75 7.66
C SER A 147 7.63 -25.62 7.81
N PRO A 148 8.66 -25.52 6.93
CA PRO A 148 9.57 -24.37 6.89
C PRO A 148 8.83 -23.02 6.81
N PHE A 149 7.72 -22.98 6.07
CA PHE A 149 6.86 -21.80 5.98
C PHE A 149 6.16 -21.49 7.31
N GLY A 150 5.65 -22.52 8.00
CA GLY A 150 5.08 -22.38 9.34
C GLY A 150 6.08 -21.82 10.35
N TYR A 151 7.32 -22.31 10.34
CA TYR A 151 8.38 -21.77 11.19
C TYR A 151 8.70 -20.30 10.89
N MET A 152 8.68 -19.90 9.62
CA MET A 152 8.84 -18.49 9.23
C MET A 152 7.70 -17.62 9.75
N LEU A 153 6.45 -18.09 9.68
CA LEU A 153 5.29 -17.36 10.19
C LEU A 153 5.34 -17.25 11.72
N ASP A 154 5.67 -18.32 12.43
CA ASP A 154 5.86 -18.31 13.88
C ASP A 154 6.97 -17.35 14.30
N TRP A 155 8.10 -17.38 13.60
CA TRP A 155 9.19 -16.43 13.82
C TRP A 155 8.74 -15.00 13.57
N GLY A 156 8.01 -14.76 12.49
CA GLY A 156 7.48 -13.44 12.14
C GLY A 156 6.45 -12.94 13.16
N ALA A 157 5.60 -13.80 13.69
CA ALA A 157 4.65 -13.46 14.75
C ALA A 157 5.34 -13.16 16.10
N LYS A 158 6.50 -13.79 16.37
CA LYS A 158 7.35 -13.49 17.54
C LYS A 158 8.21 -12.25 17.34
N ASN A 159 8.58 -11.93 16.10
CA ASN A 159 9.43 -10.79 15.73
C ASN A 159 8.75 -9.86 14.70
N PRO A 160 7.52 -9.38 14.98
CA PRO A 160 6.69 -8.75 13.95
C PRO A 160 7.20 -7.38 13.51
N ALA A 161 7.94 -6.67 14.37
CA ALA A 161 8.65 -5.44 14.00
C ALA A 161 9.73 -5.70 12.93
N LEU A 162 10.54 -6.75 13.11
CA LEU A 162 11.58 -7.12 12.15
C LEU A 162 10.98 -7.71 10.87
N PHE A 163 9.95 -8.56 10.98
CA PHE A 163 9.26 -9.13 9.83
C PHE A 163 8.65 -8.03 8.95
N SER A 164 7.95 -7.07 9.55
CA SER A 164 7.39 -5.92 8.82
C SER A 164 8.45 -4.97 8.27
N ALA A 165 9.59 -4.79 8.96
CA ALA A 165 10.72 -4.03 8.43
C ALA A 165 11.28 -4.68 7.14
N THR A 166 11.44 -6.00 7.12
CA THR A 166 11.87 -6.74 5.92
C THR A 166 10.90 -6.58 4.78
N VAL A 167 9.59 -6.72 5.04
CA VAL A 167 8.56 -6.53 4.00
C VAL A 167 8.58 -5.10 3.47
N LEU A 168 8.66 -4.10 4.34
CA LEU A 168 8.74 -2.70 3.93
C LEU A 168 9.99 -2.45 3.08
N ALA A 169 11.16 -2.94 3.50
CA ALA A 169 12.40 -2.79 2.74
C ALA A 169 12.28 -3.38 1.34
N LEU A 170 11.70 -4.57 1.18
CA LEU A 170 11.47 -5.19 -0.13
C LEU A 170 10.50 -4.37 -1.00
N VAL A 171 9.42 -3.85 -0.41
CA VAL A 171 8.45 -3.03 -1.12
C VAL A 171 9.06 -1.70 -1.55
N THR A 172 9.78 -1.01 -0.66
CA THR A 172 10.49 0.24 -0.95
C THR A 172 11.52 0.03 -2.06
N LEU A 173 12.36 -1.02 -1.95
CA LEU A 173 13.35 -1.33 -2.99
C LEU A 173 12.71 -1.56 -4.37
N ASN A 174 11.61 -2.34 -4.41
CA ASN A 174 10.91 -2.59 -5.66
C ASN A 174 10.26 -1.32 -6.23
N TRP A 175 9.72 -0.46 -5.36
CA TRP A 175 9.11 0.82 -5.75
C TRP A 175 10.16 1.77 -6.37
N GLU A 176 11.24 2.03 -5.63
CA GLU A 176 12.33 2.93 -6.04
C GLU A 176 13.01 2.43 -7.33
N ALA A 177 13.23 1.12 -7.44
CA ALA A 177 13.78 0.53 -8.66
C ALA A 177 12.82 0.74 -9.84
N GLY A 178 11.51 0.51 -9.63
CA GLY A 178 10.48 0.72 -10.64
C GLY A 178 10.44 2.17 -11.13
N GLU A 179 10.45 3.14 -10.20
CA GLU A 179 10.48 4.57 -10.55
C GLU A 179 11.74 4.95 -11.31
N TYR A 180 12.90 4.46 -10.87
CA TYR A 180 14.16 4.68 -11.58
C TYR A 180 14.13 4.14 -13.02
N PHE A 181 13.62 2.92 -13.24
CA PHE A 181 13.53 2.33 -14.57
C PHE A 181 12.57 3.10 -15.47
N ILE A 182 11.39 3.49 -14.95
CA ILE A 182 10.42 4.30 -15.68
C ILE A 182 11.03 5.67 -16.01
N TYR A 183 11.65 6.34 -15.04
CA TYR A 183 12.31 7.63 -15.24
C TYR A 183 13.39 7.54 -16.33
N LYS A 184 14.26 6.52 -16.30
CA LYS A 184 15.28 6.31 -17.32
C LYS A 184 14.68 6.11 -18.71
N GLN A 185 13.62 5.31 -18.80
CA GLN A 185 12.94 5.06 -20.06
C GLN A 185 12.27 6.34 -20.60
N GLU A 186 11.53 7.08 -19.76
CA GLU A 186 10.88 8.33 -20.16
C GLU A 186 11.92 9.40 -20.57
N MET A 187 13.04 9.51 -19.86
CA MET A 187 14.14 10.40 -20.24
C MET A 187 14.78 10.01 -21.58
N ALA A 188 14.94 8.71 -21.87
CA ALA A 188 15.48 8.26 -23.15
C ALA A 188 14.53 8.57 -24.33
N VAL A 189 13.22 8.58 -24.09
CA VAL A 189 12.20 8.86 -25.13
C VAL A 189 12.00 10.36 -25.35
N TYR A 190 11.93 11.14 -24.26
CA TYR A 190 11.53 12.55 -24.34
C TYR A 190 12.69 13.54 -24.20
N GLY A 191 13.81 13.14 -23.59
CA GLY A 191 15.00 13.97 -23.38
C GLY A 191 14.82 15.16 -22.43
N ASP A 192 13.64 15.33 -21.82
CA ASP A 192 13.26 16.54 -21.11
C ASP A 192 12.44 16.22 -19.85
N LYS A 193 12.99 16.59 -18.68
CA LYS A 193 12.39 16.36 -17.36
C LYS A 193 11.03 17.04 -17.17
N SER A 194 10.74 18.14 -17.88
CA SER A 194 9.45 18.80 -17.73
C SER A 194 8.32 18.05 -18.43
N LYS A 195 8.65 17.07 -19.28
CA LYS A 195 7.70 16.30 -20.09
C LYS A 195 7.45 14.89 -19.56
N ILE A 196 8.23 14.43 -18.58
CA ILE A 196 8.09 13.10 -17.99
C ILE A 196 7.22 13.16 -16.74
N ASN A 197 6.51 12.06 -16.46
CA ASN A 197 5.65 12.06 -15.30
C ASN A 197 6.39 11.64 -14.03
N MET A 198 7.18 10.58 -14.13
CA MET A 198 7.91 10.07 -12.99
C MET A 198 9.14 10.93 -12.75
N GLN A 199 9.25 11.53 -11.57
CA GLN A 199 10.49 12.18 -11.15
C GLN A 199 11.24 11.19 -10.27
N TRP A 200 12.55 11.10 -10.47
CA TRP A 200 13.38 10.27 -9.62
C TRP A 200 14.72 10.95 -9.39
N SER A 201 15.19 10.95 -8.15
CA SER A 201 16.55 11.34 -7.82
C SER A 201 17.01 10.63 -6.56
N MET A 202 18.33 10.43 -6.43
CA MET A 202 18.90 9.81 -5.23
C MET A 202 18.54 10.58 -3.95
N SER A 203 18.48 11.92 -4.01
CA SER A 203 18.08 12.71 -2.84
C SER A 203 16.63 12.48 -2.43
N ASP A 204 15.76 12.16 -3.39
CA ASP A 204 14.34 11.92 -3.16
C ASP A 204 14.15 10.53 -2.54
N THR A 205 14.74 9.51 -3.16
CA THR A 205 14.81 8.14 -2.63
C THR A 205 15.28 8.07 -1.18
N VAL A 206 16.30 8.85 -0.81
CA VAL A 206 16.78 8.90 0.58
C VAL A 206 15.72 9.49 1.51
N ARG A 207 15.02 10.56 1.10
CA ARG A 207 13.95 11.16 1.91
C ARG A 207 12.77 10.21 2.05
N ASP A 208 12.36 9.57 0.96
CA ASP A 208 11.27 8.59 0.97
C ASP A 208 11.60 7.39 1.84
N THR A 209 12.85 6.92 1.81
CA THR A 209 13.32 5.86 2.70
C THR A 209 13.24 6.27 4.17
N ILE A 210 13.69 7.49 4.51
CA ILE A 210 13.60 8.02 5.88
C ILE A 210 12.14 8.13 6.34
N ILE A 211 11.26 8.62 5.47
CA ILE A 211 9.83 8.77 5.77
C ILE A 211 9.13 7.42 5.90
N ASN A 212 9.45 6.46 5.03
CA ASN A 212 8.95 5.09 5.13
C ASN A 212 9.39 4.45 6.45
N PHE A 213 10.66 4.61 6.82
CA PHE A 213 11.18 4.13 8.11
C PHE A 213 10.48 4.79 9.30
N THR A 214 10.19 6.10 9.21
CA THR A 214 9.42 6.82 10.23
C THR A 214 8.01 6.25 10.36
N GLY A 215 7.33 5.98 9.24
CA GLY A 215 6.02 5.32 9.22
C GLY A 215 6.03 3.94 9.88
N TRP A 216 7.04 3.11 9.54
CA TRP A 216 7.25 1.81 10.18
C TRP A 216 7.48 1.94 11.69
N PHE A 217 8.38 2.83 12.11
CA PHE A 217 8.71 3.02 13.51
C PHE A 217 7.47 3.43 14.33
N LEU A 218 6.68 4.37 13.81
CA LEU A 218 5.42 4.79 14.43
C LEU A 218 4.41 3.64 14.51
N ALA A 219 4.31 2.80 13.48
CA ALA A 219 3.43 1.63 13.51
C ALA A 219 3.88 0.58 14.52
N VAL A 220 5.19 0.36 14.65
CA VAL A 220 5.77 -0.54 15.66
C VAL A 220 5.48 -0.02 17.07
N LEU A 221 5.67 1.28 17.33
CA LEU A 221 5.33 1.88 18.63
C LEU A 221 3.83 1.76 18.93
N TRP A 222 2.97 2.06 17.95
CA TRP A 222 1.53 1.95 18.09
C TRP A 222 1.09 0.51 18.42
N ARG A 223 1.61 -0.48 17.70
CA ARG A 223 1.30 -1.90 17.94
C ARG A 223 1.98 -2.46 19.19
N GLY A 224 3.15 -1.97 19.57
CA GLY A 224 3.84 -2.35 20.80
C GLY A 224 3.14 -1.83 22.06
N ASN A 225 2.54 -0.63 21.99
CA ASN A 225 1.76 -0.05 23.09
C ASN A 225 0.33 -0.57 23.16
N SER A 226 -0.18 -1.11 22.05
CA SER A 226 -1.44 -1.84 22.02
C SER A 226 -1.24 -3.20 22.71
N LYS A 227 -1.25 -3.23 24.04
CA LYS A 227 -1.20 -4.47 24.82
C LYS A 227 -2.25 -5.44 24.26
N THR A 228 -1.79 -6.52 23.65
CA THR A 228 -2.55 -7.77 23.52
C THR A 228 -2.63 -8.44 24.87
#